data_AF-A0A7Z0MU12-F1
#
_entry.id   AF-A0A7Z0MU12-F1
#
_cell.length_a   1.000
_cell.length_b   1.000
_cell.length_c   1.000
_cell.angle_alpha   90.00
_cell.angle_beta   90.00
_cell.angle_gamma   90.00
#
_symmetry.space_group_name_H-M   'P 1'
#
loop_
_entity.id
_entity.type
_entity.pdbx_description
1 polymer ?
#
loop_
_entity_poly.entity_id
_entity_poly.type
_entity_poly.pdbx_seq_one_letter_code
_entity_poly.pdbx_strand_id
1 'polypeptide(L)' 'MLKRTKPDNSGQCETPVSRTVSVGEKYGIQGTPTLIAADGRIHAGAASLASLEAWLNSKSGGKPVTLSN' A
#
# COMPACT_ATOMS: atom_id res chain seq x y z
N MET A 1 -7.06 1.15 -13.65
CA MET A 1 -8.18 0.27 -14.07
C MET A 1 -9.46 1.10 -14.10
N LEU A 2 -9.93 1.55 -15.28
CA LEU A 2 -11.07 2.49 -15.39
C LEU A 2 -12.38 1.84 -15.91
N LYS A 3 -12.34 0.58 -16.38
CA LYS A 3 -13.52 -0.13 -16.92
C LYS A 3 -13.67 -1.60 -16.49
N ARG A 4 -12.90 -2.06 -15.50
CA ARG A 4 -12.76 -3.50 -15.11
C ARG A 4 -12.34 -4.47 -16.23
N THR A 5 -12.06 -3.98 -17.44
CA THR A 5 -11.42 -4.75 -18.51
C THR A 5 -9.91 -4.67 -18.34
N LYS A 6 -9.23 -5.82 -18.35
CA LYS A 6 -7.75 -5.84 -18.42
C LYS A 6 -7.32 -5.25 -19.78
N PRO A 7 -6.19 -4.53 -19.84
CA PRO A 7 -5.61 -4.15 -21.12
C PRO A 7 -5.43 -5.39 -22.00
N ASP A 8 -5.78 -5.29 -23.29
CA ASP A 8 -5.51 -6.33 -24.28
C ASP A 8 -4.04 -6.21 -24.72
N ASN A 9 -3.14 -6.60 -23.83
CA ASN A 9 -1.72 -6.70 -24.09
C ASN A 9 -1.21 -8.06 -23.60
N SER A 10 0.01 -8.41 -24.00
CA SER A 10 0.55 -9.72 -23.70
C SER A 10 0.88 -9.92 -22.21
N GLY A 11 0.97 -8.83 -21.43
CA GLY A 11 1.45 -8.87 -20.05
C GLY A 11 2.96 -9.13 -19.91
N GLN A 12 3.70 -9.24 -21.02
CA GLN A 12 5.16 -9.30 -21.00
C GLN A 12 5.74 -7.88 -21.04
N CYS A 13 5.68 -7.20 -19.91
CA CYS A 13 6.47 -5.99 -19.68
C CYS A 13 7.55 -6.29 -18.63
N GLU A 14 8.64 -5.54 -18.68
CA GLU A 14 9.60 -5.53 -17.57
C GLU A 14 8.86 -5.05 -16.32
N THR A 15 8.87 -5.88 -15.27
CA THR A 15 8.24 -5.55 -13.99
C THR A 15 9.28 -5.63 -12.88
N PRO A 16 9.41 -4.59 -12.04
CA PRO A 16 10.43 -4.56 -10.99
C PRO A 16 9.99 -5.35 -9.75
N VAL A 17 9.39 -6.54 -9.92
CA VAL A 17 8.87 -7.35 -8.80
C VAL A 17 9.99 -7.72 -7.84
N SER A 18 11.13 -8.19 -8.36
CA SER A 18 12.31 -8.52 -7.56
C SER A 18 12.80 -7.32 -6.75
N ARG A 19 12.84 -6.13 -7.35
CA ARG A 19 13.20 -4.88 -6.65
C ARG A 19 12.25 -4.58 -5.50
N THR A 20 10.94 -4.75 -5.70
CA THR A 20 9.93 -4.54 -4.66
C THR A 20 10.10 -5.56 -3.52
N VAL A 21 10.41 -6.83 -3.84
CA VAL A 21 10.70 -7.87 -2.84
C VAL A 21 11.94 -7.51 -2.01
N SER A 22 13.05 -7.14 -2.65
CA SER A 22 14.27 -6.75 -1.93
C SER A 22 14.09 -5.53 -1.03
N VAL A 23 13.21 -4.59 -1.41
CA VAL A 23 12.82 -3.50 -0.53
C VAL A 23 12.08 -4.03 0.70
N GLY A 24 11.12 -4.95 0.51
CA GLY A 24 10.41 -5.58 1.63
C GLY A 24 11.34 -6.30 2.60
N GLU A 25 12.28 -7.09 2.09
CA GLU A 25 13.30 -7.77 2.88
C GLU A 25 14.16 -6.78 3.67
N LYS A 26 14.62 -5.69 3.04
CA LYS A 26 15.40 -4.64 3.69
C LYS A 26 14.66 -3.97 4.85
N TYR A 27 13.34 -3.83 4.77
CA TYR A 27 12.50 -3.26 5.82
C TYR A 27 11.96 -4.32 6.82
N GLY A 28 12.42 -5.58 6.73
CA GLY A 28 12.01 -6.64 7.65
C GLY A 28 10.57 -7.10 7.49
N ILE A 29 9.97 -6.90 6.30
CA ILE A 29 8.61 -7.36 6.00
C ILE A 29 8.62 -8.88 5.85
N GLN A 30 7.88 -9.55 6.72
CA GLN A 30 7.84 -11.02 6.80
C GLN A 30 6.49 -11.63 6.39
N GLY A 31 5.49 -10.80 6.08
CA GLY A 31 4.15 -11.29 5.75
C GLY A 31 3.27 -10.25 5.07
N THR A 32 2.18 -10.72 4.47
CA THR A 32 1.21 -9.90 3.73
C THR A 32 -0.18 -9.97 4.36
N PRO A 33 -0.97 -8.87 4.34
CA PRO A 33 -0.55 -7.53 3.95
C PRO A 33 0.36 -6.89 5.00
N THR A 34 1.32 -6.07 4.57
CA THR A 34 2.02 -5.11 5.43
C THR A 34 1.80 -3.73 4.82
N LEU A 35 1.38 -2.78 5.65
CA LEU A 35 1.03 -1.42 5.24
C LEU A 35 2.12 -0.46 5.70
N ILE A 36 2.47 0.51 4.85
CA ILE A 36 3.45 1.56 5.16
C ILE A 36 2.74 2.90 4.95
N ALA A 37 2.64 3.71 6.00
CA ALA A 37 2.04 5.04 5.93
C ALA A 37 3.01 6.04 5.29
N ALA A 38 2.49 7.18 4.82
CA ALA A 38 3.29 8.22 4.18
C ALA A 38 4.39 8.81 5.09
N ASP A 39 4.21 8.71 6.40
CA ASP A 39 5.18 9.12 7.42
C ASP A 39 6.17 8.02 7.83
N GLY A 40 6.14 6.87 7.15
CA GLY A 40 7.03 5.74 7.37
C GLY A 40 6.61 4.76 8.47
N ARG A 41 5.47 4.98 9.16
CA ARG A 41 4.94 3.99 10.10
C ARG A 41 4.59 2.69 9.38
N ILE A 42 4.88 1.56 10.00
CA ILE A 42 4.60 0.23 9.47
C ILE A 42 3.50 -0.45 10.28
N HIS A 43 2.50 -1.03 9.61
CA HIS A 43 1.47 -1.86 10.20
C HIS A 43 1.52 -3.25 9.58
N ALA A 44 1.94 -4.24 10.36
CA ALA A 44 1.96 -5.63 9.93
C ALA A 44 0.57 -6.26 10.04
N GLY A 45 0.15 -6.97 8.99
CA GLY A 45 -1.13 -7.66 8.95
C GLY A 45 -2.30 -6.78 8.50
N ALA A 46 -3.42 -7.45 8.25
CA ALA A 46 -4.67 -6.81 7.87
C ALA A 46 -5.29 -6.07 9.08
N ALA A 47 -6.05 -5.02 8.80
CA ALA A 47 -6.80 -4.25 9.79
C ALA A 47 -8.25 -4.10 9.36
N SER A 48 -9.15 -3.91 10.33
CA SER A 48 -10.52 -3.47 10.04
C SER A 48 -10.52 -2.07 9.43
N LEU A 49 -11.59 -1.67 8.74
CA LEU A 49 -11.73 -0.31 8.19
C LEU A 49 -11.53 0.75 9.28
N ALA A 50 -12.26 0.65 10.39
CA ALA A 50 -12.18 1.62 11.48
C ALA A 50 -10.77 1.69 12.11
N SER A 51 -10.11 0.54 12.29
CA SER A 51 -8.73 0.49 12.79
C SER A 51 -7.73 1.10 11.81
N LEU A 52 -7.92 0.84 10.51
CA LEU A 52 -7.08 1.39 9.46
C LEU A 52 -7.24 2.90 9.34
N GLU A 53 -8.46 3.42 9.39
CA GLU A 53 -8.75 4.86 9.41
C GLU A 53 -8.13 5.55 10.62
N ALA A 54 -8.30 4.99 11.82
CA ALA A 54 -7.67 5.52 13.03
C ALA A 54 -6.12 5.49 12.93
N TRP A 55 -5.56 4.42 12.37
CA TRP A 55 -4.12 4.30 12.17
C TRP A 55 -3.59 5.32 11.15
N LEU A 56 -4.28 5.51 10.02
CA LEU A 56 -3.91 6.51 9.01
C LEU A 56 -4.00 7.95 9.56
N ASN A 57 -4.95 8.22 10.46
CA ASN A 57 -5.16 9.54 11.03
C ASN A 57 -4.29 9.84 12.28
N SER A 58 -3.59 8.85 12.85
CA SER A 58 -2.77 9.03 14.05
C SER A 58 -1.33 9.49 13.73
N LYS A 59 -1.17 10.81 13.44
CA LYS A 59 0.11 11.55 13.14
C LYS A 59 0.69 11.20 11.75
N SER A 60 1.28 12.08 10.93
CA SER A 60 1.88 13.42 11.07
C SER A 60 1.46 14.38 9.93
N GLY A 61 1.20 15.66 10.24
CA GLY A 61 1.36 16.85 9.34
C GLY A 61 0.65 16.94 7.98
N GLY A 62 0.10 15.86 7.43
CA GLY A 62 -0.66 15.85 6.18
C GLY A 62 -2.12 16.20 6.46
N LYS A 63 -2.68 17.13 5.67
CA LYS A 63 -4.11 17.44 5.71
C LYS A 63 -4.93 16.14 5.61
N PRO A 64 -6.06 16.03 6.32
CA PRO A 64 -6.99 14.93 6.13
C PRO A 64 -7.25 14.73 4.63
N VAL A 65 -7.09 13.50 4.14
CA VAL A 65 -7.54 13.16 2.78
C VAL A 65 -9.07 13.15 2.84
N THR A 66 -9.69 14.32 2.65
CA THR A 66 -11.13 14.40 2.43
C THR A 66 -11.43 13.79 1.07
N LEU A 67 -11.97 12.58 1.09
CA LEU A 67 -12.66 11.99 -0.05
C LEU A 67 -13.96 12.78 -0.25
N SER A 68 -13.96 13.70 -1.22
CA SER A 68 -15.22 14.28 -1.70
C SER A 68 -15.96 13.22 -2.51
N ASN A 69 -17.24 13.03 -2.16
CA ASN A 69 -18.19 12.09 -2.76
C ASN A 69 -18.24 12.15 -4.29
#